data_AF-R7USU4-F1
#
_entry.id   AF-R7USU4-F1
#
_cell.length_a   1.000
_cell.length_b   1.000
_cell.length_c   1.000
_cell.angle_alpha   90.00
_cell.angle_beta   90.00
_cell.angle_gamma   90.00
#
_symmetry.space_group_name_H-M   'P 1'
#
loop_
_entity.id
_entity.type
_entity.pdbx_description
1 polymer ?
#
loop_
_entity_poly.entity_id
_entity_poly.type
_entity_poly.pdbx_seq_one_letter_code
_entity_poly.pdbx_strand_id
1 'polypeptide(L)'
;ILSHLGIIESDYFGLQYSASKGEVLWLNLRNPICRQLGGTAPYRLQLRVKFFVQPHFLLQDSTRHQFFLNVKHDLISGDLHCPDTSQLVELVSLIAQAEFGDF
;
A
#
# COMPACT_ATOMS: atom_id res chain seq x y z
N ILE A 1 5.71 -7.02 11.54
CA ILE A 1 4.62 -6.42 10.72
C ILE A 1 4.07 -7.47 9.77
N LEU A 2 4.79 -7.85 8.71
CA LEU A 2 4.29 -8.81 7.70
C LEU A 2 3.90 -10.18 8.29
N SER A 3 4.70 -10.70 9.22
CA SER A 3 4.36 -11.94 9.93
C SER A 3 3.05 -11.88 10.71
N HIS A 4 2.72 -10.72 11.29
CA HIS A 4 1.46 -10.52 12.03
C HIS A 4 0.26 -10.41 11.09
N LEU A 5 0.51 -10.10 9.80
CA LEU A 5 -0.48 -10.04 8.74
C LEU A 5 -0.55 -11.35 7.92
N GLY A 6 0.23 -12.37 8.28
CA GLY A 6 0.29 -13.63 7.53
C GLY A 6 0.86 -13.50 6.12
N ILE A 7 1.68 -12.48 5.85
CA ILE A 7 2.30 -12.24 4.55
C ILE A 7 3.68 -12.90 4.51
N ILE A 8 3.87 -13.81 3.57
CA ILE A 8 5.13 -14.51 3.25
C ILE A 8 5.79 -13.85 2.03
N GLU A 9 5.01 -13.41 1.03
CA GLU A 9 5.45 -12.71 -0.19
C GLU A 9 5.93 -11.27 0.12
N SER A 10 6.91 -11.13 1.01
CA SER A 10 7.34 -9.85 1.58
C SER A 10 8.03 -8.92 0.59
N ASP A 11 8.59 -9.48 -0.49
CA ASP A 11 9.45 -8.76 -1.43
C ASP A 11 8.72 -7.64 -2.18
N TYR A 12 7.39 -7.70 -2.24
CA TYR A 12 6.55 -6.67 -2.86
C TYR A 12 6.35 -5.44 -1.99
N PHE A 13 6.64 -5.50 -0.69
CA PHE A 13 6.27 -4.48 0.27
C PHE A 13 7.47 -3.64 0.74
N GLY A 14 7.16 -2.42 1.18
CA GLY A 14 8.09 -1.55 1.88
C GLY A 14 7.39 -0.71 2.93
N LEU A 15 8.19 0.05 3.68
CA LEU A 15 7.67 1.02 4.65
C LEU A 15 7.93 2.43 4.11
N GLN A 16 6.90 3.26 4.10
CA GLN A 16 7.00 4.69 3.81
C GLN A 16 6.90 5.52 5.08
N TYR A 17 7.52 6.70 5.07
CA TYR A 17 7.38 7.71 6.13
C TYR A 17 7.42 9.11 5.53
N SER A 18 6.80 10.07 6.22
CA SER A 18 6.89 11.48 5.88
C SER A 18 8.14 12.09 6.51
N ALA A 19 9.03 12.63 5.69
CA ALA A 19 10.19 13.38 6.12
C ALA A 19 9.78 14.75 6.70
N SER A 20 10.73 15.46 7.33
CA SER A 20 10.48 16.76 7.97
C SER A 20 9.96 17.84 7.01
N LYS A 21 10.19 17.69 5.71
CA LYS A 21 9.71 18.60 4.65
C LYS A 21 8.38 18.16 4.02
N GLY A 22 7.74 17.12 4.54
CA GLY A 22 6.50 16.56 4.00
C GLY A 22 6.69 15.56 2.85
N GLU A 23 7.92 15.36 2.37
CA GLU A 23 8.24 14.36 1.35
C GLU A 23 7.97 12.94 1.87
N VAL A 24 7.33 12.10 1.05
CA VAL A 24 7.12 10.68 1.37
C VAL A 24 8.32 9.88 0.88
N LEU A 25 9.04 9.24 1.81
CA LEU A 25 10.26 8.49 1.53
C LEU A 25 10.10 7.02 1.90
N TRP A 26 10.80 6.15 1.17
CA TRP A 26 10.91 4.73 1.50
C TRP A 26 11.99 4.49 2.54
N LEU A 27 11.66 3.71 3.56
CA LEU A 27 12.60 3.25 4.57
C LEU A 27 13.58 2.24 3.96
N ASN A 28 14.88 2.43 4.19
CA ASN A 28 15.88 1.42 3.89
C ASN A 28 15.92 0.39 5.03
N LEU A 29 15.40 -0.81 4.77
CA LEU A 29 15.33 -1.91 5.73
C LEU A 29 16.71 -2.46 6.15
N ARG A 30 17.79 -2.11 5.43
CA ARG A 30 19.17 -2.51 5.79
C ARG A 30 19.83 -1.58 6.80
N ASN A 31 19.28 -0.38 6.99
CA ASN A 31 19.84 0.63 7.87
C ASN A 31 19.02 0.75 9.17
N PRO A 32 19.63 1.13 10.30
CA PRO A 32 18.88 1.41 11.53
C PRO A 32 17.82 2.51 11.31
N ILE A 33 16.62 2.29 11.84
CA ILE A 33 15.46 3.21 11.72
C ILE A 33 15.82 4.59 12.28
N CYS A 34 16.43 4.66 13.47
CA CYS A 34 16.76 5.92 14.14
C CYS A 34 17.78 6.80 13.38
N ARG A 35 18.52 6.24 12.41
CA ARG A 35 19.45 7.02 11.56
C ARG A 35 18.76 7.62 10.35
N GLN A 36 17.57 7.15 10.01
CA GLN A 36 16.81 7.56 8.83
C GLN A 36 15.64 8.48 9.19
N LEU A 37 14.98 8.18 10.31
CA LEU A 37 13.92 9.01 10.83
C LEU A 37 14.51 10.04 11.79
N GLY A 38 14.42 11.31 11.42
CA GLY A 38 14.69 12.41 12.34
C GLY A 38 13.62 12.51 13.43
N GLY A 39 13.95 13.19 14.52
CA GLY A 39 13.04 13.45 15.63
C GLY A 39 12.92 12.29 16.63
N THR A 40 11.99 12.46 17.59
CA THR A 40 11.73 11.50 18.66
C THR A 40 10.50 10.66 18.37
N ALA A 41 10.48 9.44 18.90
CA ALA A 41 9.36 8.52 18.79
C ALA A 41 8.04 9.11 19.38
N PRO A 42 6.86 8.68 18.91
CA PRO A 42 6.61 7.56 18.00
C PRO A 42 6.82 7.88 16.51
N TYR A 43 7.42 6.94 15.79
CA TYR A 43 7.57 7.02 14.34
C TYR A 43 6.30 6.55 13.63
N ARG A 44 5.80 7.33 12.68
CA ARG A 44 4.71 6.93 11.80
C ARG A 44 5.27 6.31 10.52
N LEU A 45 5.03 5.01 10.37
CA LEU A 45 5.42 4.23 9.19
C LEU A 45 4.16 3.66 8.53
N GLN A 46 4.13 3.64 7.20
CA GLN A 46 3.04 3.08 6.42
C GLN A 46 3.54 1.86 5.64
N LEU A 47 2.88 0.72 5.81
CA LEU A 47 3.13 -0.43 4.95
C LEU A 47 2.49 -0.18 3.59
N ARG A 48 3.29 -0.26 2.53
CA ARG A 48 2.86 0.01 1.15
C ARG A 48 3.44 -1.01 0.17
N VAL A 49 2.76 -1.20 -0.96
CA VAL A 49 3.28 -1.97 -2.09
C VAL A 49 4.35 -1.14 -2.78
N LYS A 50 5.56 -1.68 -2.85
CA LYS A 50 6.71 -1.06 -3.52
C LYS A 50 6.88 -1.55 -4.95
N PHE A 51 6.53 -2.81 -5.21
CA PHE A 51 6.65 -3.43 -6.52
C PHE A 51 5.32 -4.08 -6.91
N PHE A 52 4.63 -3.47 -7.87
CA PHE A 52 3.41 -4.02 -8.43
C PHE A 52 3.73 -5.12 -9.44
N VAL A 53 2.94 -6.20 -9.39
CA VAL A 53 3.01 -7.34 -10.31
C VAL A 53 1.61 -7.69 -10.78
N GLN A 54 1.50 -8.49 -11.84
CA GLN A 54 0.20 -8.95 -12.32
C GLN A 54 -0.51 -9.82 -11.25
N PRO A 55 -1.84 -9.72 -11.09
CA PRO A 55 -2.56 -10.36 -9.99
C PRO A 55 -2.36 -11.88 -9.88
N HIS A 56 -2.14 -12.58 -11.00
CA HIS A 56 -1.91 -14.02 -11.02
C HIS A 56 -0.54 -14.46 -10.49
N PHE A 57 0.40 -13.54 -10.29
CA PHE A 57 1.67 -13.81 -9.61
C PHE A 57 1.54 -13.77 -8.09
N LEU A 58 0.50 -13.13 -7.55
CA LEU A 58 0.24 -13.09 -6.12
C LEU A 58 -0.39 -14.42 -5.73
N LEU A 59 0.27 -15.19 -4.85
CA LEU A 59 -0.19 -16.52 -4.46
C LEU A 59 -1.05 -16.49 -3.19
N GLN A 60 -0.75 -15.58 -2.25
CA GLN A 60 -1.47 -15.49 -0.98
C GLN A 60 -2.62 -14.48 -1.02
N ASP A 61 -3.75 -14.84 -0.41
CA ASP A 61 -4.88 -13.92 -0.25
C ASP A 61 -4.53 -12.72 0.62
N SER A 62 -3.68 -12.89 1.64
CA SER A 62 -3.18 -11.78 2.46
C SER A 62 -2.40 -10.75 1.62
N THR A 63 -1.56 -11.21 0.70
CA THR A 63 -0.82 -10.36 -0.24
C THR A 63 -1.77 -9.66 -1.21
N ARG A 64 -2.69 -10.40 -1.84
CA ARG A 64 -3.72 -9.85 -2.74
C ARG A 64 -4.55 -8.77 -2.05
N HIS A 65 -4.98 -9.03 -0.81
CA HIS A 65 -5.74 -8.07 -0.02
C HIS A 65 -4.94 -6.80 0.28
N GLN A 66 -3.65 -6.92 0.62
CA GLN A 66 -2.82 -5.74 0.88
C GLN A 66 -2.55 -4.92 -0.39
N PHE A 67 -2.47 -5.56 -1.56
CA PHE A 67 -2.44 -4.87 -2.86
C PHE A 67 -3.73 -4.10 -3.12
N PHE A 68 -4.89 -4.74 -2.91
CA PHE A 68 -6.21 -4.09 -3.00
C PHE A 68 -6.29 -2.86 -2.09
N LEU A 69 -5.89 -2.97 -0.83
CA LEU A 69 -5.89 -1.84 0.11
C LEU A 69 -4.98 -0.69 -0.34
N ASN A 70 -3.83 -1.00 -0.96
CA ASN A 70 -2.93 0.02 -1.48
C ASN A 70 -3.57 0.78 -2.65
N VAL A 71 -4.14 0.06 -3.62
CA VAL A 71 -4.82 0.67 -4.78
C VAL A 71 -6.02 1.51 -4.32
N LYS A 72 -6.83 1.00 -3.40
CA LYS A 72 -7.96 1.73 -2.83
C LYS A 72 -7.50 3.02 -2.15
N HIS A 73 -6.41 2.96 -1.36
CA HIS A 73 -5.85 4.16 -0.76
C HIS A 73 -5.43 5.16 -1.82
N ASP A 74 -4.64 4.75 -2.82
CA ASP A 74 -4.12 5.64 -3.88
C ASP A 74 -5.28 6.28 -4.68
N LEU A 75 -6.38 5.55 -4.87
CA LEU A 75 -7.60 6.07 -5.50
C LEU A 75 -8.26 7.16 -4.64
N ILE A 76 -8.40 6.95 -3.33
CA ILE A 76 -9.02 7.91 -2.41
C ILE A 76 -8.14 9.14 -2.20
N SER A 77 -6.81 8.98 -2.14
CA SER A 77 -5.87 10.10 -2.00
C SER A 77 -5.67 10.88 -3.29
N GLY A 78 -6.12 10.34 -4.43
CA GLY A 78 -5.94 10.95 -5.75
C GLY A 78 -4.55 10.72 -6.35
N ASP A 79 -3.75 9.83 -5.76
CA ASP A 79 -2.42 9.44 -6.25
C ASP A 79 -2.51 8.51 -7.47
N LEU A 80 -3.64 7.81 -7.64
CA LEU A 80 -3.90 6.97 -8.81
C LEU A 80 -4.65 7.78 -9.89
N HIS A 81 -3.94 8.18 -10.94
CA HIS A 81 -4.55 8.85 -12.08
C HIS A 81 -5.23 7.84 -13.02
N CYS A 82 -6.56 7.93 -13.15
CA CYS A 82 -7.34 7.19 -14.13
C CYS A 82 -7.91 8.17 -15.18
N PRO A 83 -7.36 8.19 -16.41
CA PRO A 83 -7.80 9.15 -17.42
C PRO A 83 -9.16 8.81 -18.03
N ASP A 84 -9.61 7.56 -17.90
CA ASP A 84 -10.90 7.09 -18.41
C ASP A 84 -11.92 7.01 -17.27
N THR A 85 -12.90 7.90 -17.30
CA THR A 85 -13.99 7.96 -16.32
C THR A 85 -14.77 6.63 -16.24
N SER A 86 -14.90 5.89 -17.34
CA SER A 86 -15.65 4.63 -17.35
C SER A 86 -14.92 3.56 -16.55
N GLN A 87 -13.60 3.45 -16.73
CA GLN A 87 -12.75 2.55 -15.94
C GLN A 87 -12.72 2.94 -14.46
N LEU A 88 -12.73 4.24 -14.15
CA LEU A 88 -12.82 4.70 -12.77
C LEU A 88 -14.14 4.28 -12.11
N VAL A 89 -15.27 4.46 -12.80
CA VAL A 89 -16.59 4.05 -12.30
C VAL A 89 -16.65 2.55 -12.07
N GLU A 90 -16.14 1.76 -13.01
CA GLU A 90 -16.04 0.30 -12.87
C GLU A 90 -15.14 -0.11 -11.69
N LEU A 91 -13.98 0.54 -11.52
CA LEU A 91 -13.10 0.25 -10.39
C LEU A 91 -13.78 0.56 -9.05
N VAL A 92 -14.48 1.69 -8.96
CA VAL A 92 -15.21 2.09 -7.74
C VAL A 92 -16.36 1.13 -7.44
N SER A 93 -17.11 0.69 -8.46
CA SER A 93 -18.20 -0.28 -8.26
C SER A 93 -17.66 -1.64 -7.80
N LEU A 94 -16.55 -2.11 -8.36
CA LEU A 94 -15.88 -3.34 -7.94
C LEU A 94 -15.33 -3.25 -6.51
N ILE A 95 -14.78 -2.10 -6.11
CA ILE A 95 -14.36 -1.86 -4.72
C ILE A 95 -15.56 -1.93 -3.77
N ALA A 96 -16.68 -1.27 -4.12
CA ALA A 96 -17.90 -1.31 -3.32
C ALA A 96 -18.44 -2.74 -3.18
N GLN A 97 -18.49 -3.50 -4.28
CA GLN A 97 -18.89 -4.89 -4.29
C GLN A 97 -17.99 -5.75 -3.38
N ALA A 98 -16.68 -5.52 -3.40
CA ALA A 98 -15.74 -6.24 -2.54
C ALA A 98 -15.89 -5.91 -1.04
N GLU A 99 -16.35 -4.70 -0.69
CA GLU A 99 -16.53 -4.27 0.70
C GLU A 99 -17.90 -4.61 1.27
N PHE A 100 -18.96 -4.46 0.48
CA PHE A 100 -20.34 -4.53 0.94
C PHE A 100 -21.07 -5.79 0.46
N GLY A 101 -20.51 -6.53 -0.50
CA GLY A 101 -21.15 -7.67 -1.12
C GLY A 101 -22.22 -7.28 -2.13
N ASP A 102 -23.10 -8.23 -2.46
CA ASP A 102 -24.21 -8.02 -3.38
C ASP A 102 -25.22 -7.02 -2.78
N PHE A 103 -25.70 -6.09 -3.62
CA PHE A 103 -26.73 -5.12 -3.26
C PHE A 103 -28.14 -5.62 -3.61
#